data_AF-A0A521MMH0-F1
#
_entry.id   AF-A0A521MMH0-F1
#
_cell.length_a   1.000
_cell.length_b   1.000
_cell.length_c   1.000
_cell.angle_alpha   90.00
_cell.angle_beta   90.00
_cell.angle_gamma   90.00
#
_symmetry.space_group_name_H-M   'P 1'
#
loop_
_entity.id
_entity.type
_entity.pdbx_description
1 polymer ?
#
loop_
_entity_poly.entity_id
_entity_poly.type
_entity_poly.pdbx_seq_one_letter_code
_entity_poly.pdbx_strand_id
1 'polypeptide(L)'
;MPNDSPVPEPNFDALRAELARLRHDRGWSYDQLAARSGVGRATLVSMESGKPRRNPDKPASRGSLESWYRVACAFGVDLGDLLRPLYIEGNEAH
;
A
#
# COMPACT_ATOMS: atom_id res chain seq x y z
N MET A 1 10.51 -22.79 15.57
CA MET A 1 9.06 -22.94 15.71
C MET A 1 8.43 -22.24 14.51
N PRO A 2 7.74 -22.94 13.59
CA PRO A 2 6.90 -22.24 12.62
C PRO A 2 5.83 -21.50 13.41
N ASN A 3 5.63 -20.23 13.07
CA ASN A 3 4.67 -19.34 13.70
C ASN A 3 3.27 -19.70 13.16
N ASP A 4 2.67 -20.79 13.65
CA ASP A 4 1.28 -21.17 13.37
C ASP A 4 0.32 -20.25 14.14
N SER A 5 0.31 -18.96 13.80
CA SER A 5 -0.79 -18.09 14.19
C SER A 5 -2.03 -18.50 13.37
N PRO A 6 -3.20 -18.73 13.98
CA PRO A 6 -4.42 -19.12 13.28
C PRO A 6 -5.02 -18.01 12.40
N VAL A 7 -4.31 -16.89 12.26
CA VAL A 7 -4.76 -15.69 11.53
C VAL A 7 -3.89 -15.56 10.28
N PRO A 8 -4.48 -15.46 9.09
CA PRO A 8 -3.71 -15.31 7.86
C PRO A 8 -2.87 -14.02 7.90
N GLU A 9 -1.64 -14.13 7.40
CA GLU A 9 -0.75 -12.98 7.27
C GLU A 9 -1.30 -12.01 6.20
N PRO A 10 -1.31 -10.69 6.47
CA PRO A 10 -1.85 -9.70 5.55
C PRO A 10 -1.02 -9.59 4.26
N ASN A 11 -1.70 -9.62 3.10
CA ASN A 11 -1.04 -9.51 1.81
C ASN A 11 -0.75 -8.04 1.44
N PHE A 12 0.43 -7.57 1.84
CA PHE A 12 0.86 -6.21 1.52
C PHE A 12 1.17 -6.01 0.03
N ASP A 13 1.55 -7.05 -0.71
CA ASP A 13 1.87 -6.92 -2.13
C ASP A 13 0.60 -6.66 -2.96
N ALA A 14 -0.50 -7.32 -2.61
CA ALA A 14 -1.82 -7.03 -3.17
C ALA A 14 -2.27 -5.59 -2.88
N LEU A 15 -2.04 -5.10 -1.66
CA LEU A 15 -2.35 -3.70 -1.30
C LEU A 15 -1.50 -2.69 -2.10
N ARG A 16 -0.23 -3.01 -2.33
CA ARG A 16 0.68 -2.18 -3.16
C ARG A 16 0.24 -2.14 -4.61
N ALA A 17 -0.14 -3.29 -5.15
CA ALA A 17 -0.66 -3.40 -6.51
C ALA A 17 -1.94 -2.58 -6.69
N GLU A 18 -2.85 -2.60 -5.71
CA GLU A 18 -4.07 -1.80 -5.75
C GLU A 18 -3.78 -0.29 -5.71
N LEU A 19 -2.85 0.15 -4.86
CA LEU A 19 -2.43 1.55 -4.83
C LEU A 19 -1.86 2.00 -6.19
N ALA A 20 -1.02 1.17 -6.81
CA ALA A 20 -0.47 1.43 -8.14
C ALA A 20 -1.60 1.49 -9.19
N ARG A 21 -2.52 0.53 -9.18
CA ARG A 21 -3.68 0.49 -10.09
C ARG A 21 -4.53 1.75 -9.98
N LEU A 22 -4.95 2.14 -8.77
CA LEU A 22 -5.75 3.35 -8.55
C LEU A 22 -5.04 4.63 -9.02
N ARG A 23 -3.73 4.70 -8.81
CA ARG A 23 -2.91 5.83 -9.29
C ARG A 23 -2.83 5.85 -10.82
N HIS A 24 -2.64 4.69 -11.45
CA HIS A 24 -2.56 4.54 -12.90
C HIS A 24 -3.90 4.77 -13.60
N ASP A 25 -5.01 4.24 -13.07
CA ASP A 25 -6.37 4.43 -13.60
C ASP A 25 -6.77 5.91 -13.62
N ARG A 26 -6.31 6.69 -12.63
CA ARG A 26 -6.52 8.14 -12.60
C ARG A 26 -5.47 8.95 -13.36
N GLY A 27 -4.45 8.31 -13.93
CA GLY A 27 -3.35 8.97 -14.62
C GLY A 27 -2.53 9.89 -13.71
N TRP A 28 -2.46 9.61 -12.41
CA TRP A 28 -1.79 10.48 -11.44
C TRP A 28 -0.30 10.18 -11.30
N SER A 29 0.51 11.24 -11.28
CA SER A 29 1.89 11.17 -10.82
C SER A 29 1.95 11.07 -9.29
N TYR A 30 3.10 10.69 -8.74
CA TYR A 30 3.29 10.70 -7.28
C TYR A 30 3.18 12.11 -6.68
N ASP A 31 3.57 13.17 -7.40
CA ASP A 31 3.41 14.55 -6.92
C ASP A 31 1.94 14.94 -6.84
N GLN A 32 1.17 14.53 -7.85
CA GLN A 32 -0.26 14.74 -7.93
C GLN A 32 -1.02 14.01 -6.83
N LEU A 33 -0.61 12.78 -6.50
CA LEU A 33 -1.19 12.06 -5.36
C LEU A 33 -0.75 12.69 -4.03
N ALA A 34 0.50 13.13 -3.91
CA ALA A 34 1.01 13.80 -2.71
C ALA A 34 0.25 15.10 -2.42
N ALA A 35 0.04 15.94 -3.45
CA ALA A 35 -0.70 17.19 -3.32
C ALA A 35 -2.16 16.96 -2.88
N ARG A 36 -2.80 15.89 -3.37
CA ARG A 36 -4.22 15.59 -3.04
C ARG A 36 -4.40 14.92 -1.69
N SER A 37 -3.50 14.01 -1.33
CA SER A 37 -3.57 13.25 -0.07
C SER A 37 -2.88 13.96 1.10
N GLY A 38 -2.02 14.94 0.84
CA GLY A 38 -1.15 15.52 1.87
C GLY A 38 -0.13 14.52 2.43
N VAL A 39 0.05 13.36 1.78
CA VAL A 39 1.09 12.38 2.12
C VAL A 39 2.35 12.71 1.31
N GLY A 40 3.51 12.73 1.96
CA GLY A 40 4.76 13.03 1.27
C GLY A 40 5.04 12.08 0.10
N ARG A 41 5.49 12.61 -1.04
CA ARG A 41 5.85 11.84 -2.25
C ARG A 41 6.74 10.63 -1.92
N ALA A 42 7.74 10.86 -1.08
CA ALA A 42 8.61 9.81 -0.58
C ALA A 42 7.76 8.67 0.02
N THR A 43 6.94 8.96 1.02
CA THR A 43 6.08 7.96 1.67
C THR A 43 5.23 7.20 0.67
N LEU A 44 4.58 7.86 -0.29
CA LEU A 44 3.80 7.20 -1.35
C LEU A 44 4.64 6.25 -2.21
N VAL A 45 5.84 6.67 -2.63
CA VAL A 45 6.76 5.80 -3.38
C VAL A 45 7.20 4.59 -2.54
N SER A 46 7.45 4.76 -1.24
CA SER A 46 7.80 3.66 -0.34
C SER A 46 6.62 2.71 -0.11
N MET A 47 5.42 3.27 0.02
CA MET A 47 4.17 2.53 0.16
C MET A 47 3.86 1.73 -1.09
N GLU A 48 4.16 2.22 -2.30
CA GLU A 48 3.88 1.48 -3.53
C GLU A 48 5.00 0.49 -3.88
N SER A 49 6.27 0.90 -3.80
CA SER A 49 7.40 0.07 -4.27
C SER A 49 7.77 -1.09 -3.34
N GLY A 50 7.44 -1.01 -2.04
CA GLY A 50 7.85 -2.01 -1.06
C GLY A 50 9.36 -2.16 -0.88
N LYS A 51 10.17 -1.25 -1.44
CA LYS A 51 11.63 -1.33 -1.36
C LYS A 51 12.18 -0.66 -0.10
N PRO A 52 13.09 -1.31 0.63
CA PRO A 52 13.78 -0.70 1.75
C PRO A 52 14.58 0.54 1.29
N ARG A 53 14.44 1.64 2.01
CA ARG A 53 15.07 2.93 1.66
C ARG A 53 16.56 3.00 1.90
N ARG A 54 17.07 2.28 2.90
CA ARG A 54 18.43 2.44 3.44
C ARG A 54 19.04 1.19 4.05
N ASN A 55 18.21 0.25 4.51
CA ASN A 55 18.69 -0.97 5.16
C ASN A 55 17.94 -2.18 4.56
N PRO A 56 18.63 -3.11 3.88
CA PRO A 56 18.00 -4.31 3.31
C PRO A 56 17.33 -5.19 4.38
N ASP A 57 17.78 -5.12 5.63
CA ASP A 57 17.24 -5.91 6.75
C ASP A 57 16.00 -5.28 7.38
N LYS A 58 15.66 -4.03 7.02
CA LYS A 58 14.47 -3.34 7.56
C LYS A 58 13.37 -3.35 6.50
N PRO A 59 12.17 -3.89 6.81
CA PRO A 59 11.06 -3.88 5.87
C PRO A 59 10.72 -2.44 5.47
N ALA A 60 10.38 -2.26 4.20
CA ALA A 60 9.98 -0.96 3.68
C ALA A 60 8.80 -0.39 4.48
N SER A 61 8.79 0.93 4.69
CA SER A 61 7.68 1.57 5.36
C SER A 61 6.38 1.28 4.61
N ARG A 62 5.42 0.69 5.33
CA ARG A 62 4.08 0.37 4.84
C ARG A 62 3.13 1.57 4.90
N GLY A 63 3.62 2.75 5.31
CA GLY A 63 2.78 3.89 5.67
C GLY A 63 2.10 3.69 7.03
N SER A 64 1.61 4.79 7.62
CA SER A 64 0.73 4.73 8.79
C SER A 64 -0.73 4.53 8.36
N LEU A 65 -1.60 4.11 9.28
CA LEU A 65 -3.04 4.07 9.05
C LEU A 65 -3.57 5.44 8.59
N GLU A 66 -3.06 6.53 9.19
CA GLU A 66 -3.36 7.90 8.77
C GLU A 66 -2.97 8.18 7.31
N SER A 67 -1.83 7.66 6.85
CA SER A 67 -1.40 7.78 5.45
C SER A 67 -2.37 7.08 4.51
N TRP A 68 -2.79 5.86 4.85
CA TRP A 68 -3.79 5.11 4.08
C TRP A 68 -5.15 5.79 4.06
N TYR A 69 -5.61 6.31 5.20
CA TYR A 69 -6.85 7.07 5.30
C TYR A 69 -6.83 8.29 4.37
N ARG A 70 -5.76 9.08 4.41
CA ARG A 70 -5.59 10.25 3.52
C ARG A 70 -5.55 9.88 2.04
N VAL A 71 -4.92 8.75 1.70
CA VAL A 71 -4.90 8.23 0.34
C VAL A 71 -6.31 7.80 -0.11
N ALA A 72 -7.07 7.13 0.76
CA ALA A 72 -8.46 6.76 0.50
C ALA A 72 -9.32 8.00 0.23
N CYS A 73 -9.22 9.04 1.07
CA CYS A 73 -9.89 10.32 0.86
C CYS A 73 -9.49 10.98 -0.47
N ALA A 74 -8.20 10.99 -0.82
CA ALA A 74 -7.73 11.56 -2.09
C ALA A 74 -8.31 10.84 -3.31
N PHE A 75 -8.53 9.54 -3.19
CA PHE A 75 -9.18 8.72 -4.20
C PHE A 75 -10.71 8.69 -4.09
N GLY A 76 -11.32 9.33 -3.08
CA GLY A 76 -12.77 9.29 -2.87
C GLY A 76 -13.31 7.86 -2.72
N VAL A 77 -12.52 6.97 -2.12
CA VAL A 77 -12.91 5.58 -1.82
C VAL A 77 -12.95 5.38 -0.31
N ASP A 78 -13.75 4.43 0.15
CA ASP A 78 -13.74 4.02 1.55
C ASP A 78 -12.41 3.36 1.92
N LEU A 79 -11.92 3.65 3.14
CA LEU A 79 -10.66 3.07 3.63
C LEU A 79 -10.73 1.54 3.68
N GLY A 80 -11.89 0.97 4.04
CA GLY A 80 -12.09 -0.47 4.07
C GLY A 80 -11.95 -1.11 2.68
N ASP A 81 -12.46 -0.46 1.65
CA ASP A 81 -12.33 -0.94 0.27
C ASP A 81 -10.89 -0.82 -0.24
N LEU A 82 -10.20 0.28 0.10
CA LEU A 82 -8.78 0.44 -0.23
C LEU A 82 -7.92 -0.65 0.42
N LEU A 83 -8.22 -1.06 1.65
CA LEU A 83 -7.47 -2.07 2.39
C LEU A 83 -7.92 -3.51 2.10
N ARG A 84 -9.02 -3.71 1.37
CA ARG A 84 -9.55 -5.02 1.00
C ARG A 84 -8.54 -5.99 0.37
N PRO A 85 -7.57 -5.54 -0.44
CA PRO A 85 -6.56 -6.45 -1.01
C PRO A 85 -5.69 -7.17 0.02
N LEU A 86 -5.64 -6.71 1.29
CA LEU A 86 -4.92 -7.40 2.35
C LEU A 86 -5.44 -8.82 2.62
N TYR A 87 -6.71 -9.11 2.27
CA TYR A 87 -7.34 -10.41 2.44
C TYR A 87 -7.14 -11.35 1.24
N ILE A 88 -6.49 -10.89 0.17
CA ILE A 88 -6.23 -11.72 -1.01
C ILE A 88 -5.09 -12.67 -0.67
N GLU A 89 -5.36 -13.97 -0.65
CA GLU A 89 -4.32 -14.99 -0.57
C GLU A 89 -3.43 -14.84 -1.81
N GLY A 90 -2.10 -14.80 -1.61
CA GLY A 90 -1.15 -14.70 -2.71
C GLY A 90 -1.28 -15.91 -3.61
N ASN A 91 -2.07 -15.78 -4.68
CA ASN A 91 -2.24 -16.84 -5.66
C ASN A 91 -0.86 -17.08 -6.30
N GLU A 92 -0.26 -18.23 -6.00
CA GLU A 92 0.91 -18.74 -6.73
C GLU A 92 0.55 -18.73 -8.22
N ALA A 93 1.17 -17.81 -8.96
CA ALA A 93 1.15 -17.86 -10.41
C ALA A 93 1.94 -19.10 -10.82
N HIS A 94 1.21 -20.08 -11.35
CA HIS A 94 1.72 -21.29 -11.98
C HIS A 94 2.66 -20.97 -13.15
#